data_AF-A0A524J2G5-F1
#
_entry.id   AF-A0A524J2G5-F1
#
_cell.length_a   1.000
_cell.length_b   1.000
_cell.length_c   1.000
_cell.angle_alpha   90.00
_cell.angle_beta   90.00
_cell.angle_gamma   90.00
#
_symmetry.space_group_name_H-M   'P 1'
#
loop_
_entity.id
_entity.type
_entity.pdbx_description
1 polymer ?
#
loop_
_entity_poly.entity_id
_entity_poly.type
_entity_poly.pdbx_seq_one_letter_code
_entity_poly.pdbx_strand_id
1 'polypeptide(L)' 'MKESVDYILKSIQQTLENEVEETDKFVDAIMESRRIFIYGVGRSGLIAKAFAIRLVQMGLEVYFVGETIT' A
#
# COMPACT_ATOMS: atom_id res chain seq x y z
N MET A 1 7.03 -2.75 -26.91
CA MET A 1 6.55 -1.83 -25.85
C MET A 1 5.05 -1.94 -25.65
N LYS A 2 4.24 -1.83 -26.72
CA LYS A 2 2.78 -1.99 -26.63
C LYS A 2 2.34 -3.33 -26.01
N GLU A 3 2.91 -4.44 -26.48
CA GLU A 3 2.64 -5.78 -25.93
C GLU A 3 2.94 -5.91 -24.44
N SER A 4 4.03 -5.29 -23.96
CA SER A 4 4.41 -5.31 -22.54
C SER A 4 3.45 -4.51 -21.67
N VAL A 5 2.96 -3.36 -22.17
CA VAL A 5 1.95 -2.55 -21.48
C VAL A 5 0.63 -3.31 -21.39
N ASP A 6 0.20 -3.92 -22.50
CA ASP A 6 -1.03 -4.70 -22.55
C ASP A 6 -0.98 -5.89 -21.57
N TYR A 7 0.19 -6.55 -21.46
CA TYR A 7 0.42 -7.60 -20.48
C TYR A 7 0.30 -7.12 -19.03
N ILE A 8 0.92 -5.97 -18.70
CA ILE A 8 0.88 -5.40 -17.35
C ILE A 8 -0.56 -5.01 -16.97
N LEU A 9 -1.28 -4.33 -17.86
CA LEU A 9 -2.66 -3.91 -17.62
C LEU A 9 -3.57 -5.12 -17.37
N LYS A 10 -3.43 -6.18 -18.19
CA LYS A 10 -4.17 -7.43 -18.00
C LYS A 10 -3.87 -8.08 -16.64
N SER A 11 -2.59 -8.12 -16.25
CA SER A 11 -2.18 -8.70 -14.96
C SER A 11 -2.74 -7.93 -13.76
N ILE A 12 -2.79 -6.59 -13.85
CA ILE A 12 -3.40 -5.73 -12.84
C ILE A 12 -4.90 -6.02 -12.73
N GLN A 13 -5.60 -6.05 -13.87
CA GLN A 13 -7.04 -6.32 -13.90
C GLN A 13 -7.38 -7.67 -13.25
N GLN A 14 -6.67 -8.74 -13.62
CA GLN A 14 -6.87 -10.07 -13.05
C GLN A 14 -6.59 -10.12 -11.54
N THR A 15 -5.65 -9.31 -11.04
CA THR A 15 -5.35 -9.24 -9.62
C THR A 15 -6.49 -8.55 -8.86
N LEU A 16 -7.09 -7.51 -9.44
CA LEU A 16 -8.18 -6.73 -8.84
C LEU A 16 -9.55 -7.44 -8.86
N GLU A 17 -9.78 -8.34 -9.84
CA GLU A 17 -11.03 -9.09 -9.96
C GLU A 17 -11.22 -10.15 -8.87
N ASN A 18 -10.14 -10.54 -8.18
CA ASN A 18 -10.27 -11.40 -7.01
C ASN A 18 -10.76 -10.55 -5.83
N GLU A 19 -12.04 -10.73 -5.45
CA GLU A 19 -12.60 -10.08 -4.27
C GLU A 19 -11.75 -10.38 -3.04
N VAL A 20 -11.34 -9.32 -2.37
CA VAL A 20 -10.63 -9.40 -1.10
C VAL A 20 -11.63 -8.93 -0.05
N GLU A 21 -12.50 -9.84 0.40
CA GLU A 21 -13.41 -9.65 1.54
C GLU A 21 -12.66 -9.15 2.80
N GLU A 22 -11.34 -9.36 2.82
CA GLU A 22 -10.41 -8.88 3.84
C GLU A 22 -10.01 -7.39 3.69
N THR A 23 -10.41 -6.70 2.61
CA THR A 23 -10.05 -5.28 2.39
C THR A 23 -10.73 -4.38 3.41
N ASP A 24 -12.03 -4.55 3.64
CA ASP A 24 -12.77 -3.71 4.59
C ASP A 24 -12.22 -3.92 6.01
N LYS A 25 -11.93 -5.18 6.40
CA LYS A 25 -11.28 -5.49 7.68
C LYS A 25 -9.90 -4.84 7.81
N PHE A 26 -9.14 -4.78 6.72
CA PHE A 26 -7.84 -4.13 6.72
C PHE A 26 -7.96 -2.61 6.87
N VAL A 27 -8.96 -1.99 6.22
CA VAL A 27 -9.26 -0.56 6.38
C VAL A 27 -9.69 -0.28 7.81
N ASP A 28 -10.59 -1.07 8.39
CA ASP A 28 -11.03 -0.92 9.78
C ASP A 28 -9.84 -1.03 10.75
N ALA A 29 -8.96 -2.02 10.56
CA ALA A 29 -7.76 -2.17 11.37
C ALA A 29 -6.82 -0.94 11.27
N ILE A 30 -6.70 -0.32 10.10
CA ILE A 30 -5.94 0.93 9.92
C ILE A 30 -6.60 2.07 10.69
N MET A 31 -7.92 2.22 10.57
CA MET A 31 -8.67 3.34 11.16
C MET A 31 -8.75 3.26 12.69
N GLU A 32 -8.78 2.06 13.26
CA GLU A 32 -8.80 1.82 14.70
C GLU A 32 -7.40 1.86 15.33
N SER A 33 -6.35 1.81 14.52
CA SER A 33 -4.97 1.79 15.00
C SER A 33 -4.55 3.15 15.54
N ARG A 34 -4.07 3.17 16.79
CA ARG A 34 -3.41 4.35 17.36
C ARG A 34 -2.13 4.71 16.59
N ARG A 35 -1.37 3.70 16.17
CA ARG A 35 -0.08 3.84 15.47
C ARG A 35 0.06 2.76 14.42
N ILE A 36 0.59 3.15 13.26
CA ILE A 36 0.78 2.25 12.12
C ILE A 36 2.27 2.16 11.81
N PHE A 37 2.81 0.95 11.72
CA PHE A 37 4.20 0.71 11.34
C PHE A 37 4.24 -0.05 10.02
N ILE A 38 4.92 0.51 9.03
CA ILE A 38 5.06 -0.07 7.70
C ILE A 38 6.53 -0.41 7.49
N TYR A 39 6.79 -1.60 6.96
CA TYR A 39 8.13 -2.06 6.59
C TYR A 39 8.13 -2.60 5.17
N GLY A 40 9.21 -2.36 4.44
CA GLY A 40 9.43 -2.95 3.13
C GLY A 40 10.85 -2.70 2.64
N VAL A 41 11.33 -3.57 1.76
CA VAL A 41 12.66 -3.49 1.14
C VAL A 41 12.57 -3.54 -0.39
N GLY A 42 13.57 -2.98 -1.07
CA GLY A 42 13.62 -2.96 -2.54
C GLY A 42 12.42 -2.23 -3.16
N ARG A 43 11.88 -2.78 -4.26
CA ARG A 43 10.73 -2.19 -4.97
C ARG A 43 9.47 -2.11 -4.12
N SER A 44 9.22 -3.14 -3.30
CA SER A 44 8.08 -3.14 -2.37
C SER A 44 8.26 -2.09 -1.27
N GLY A 45 9.50 -1.81 -0.86
CA GLY A 45 9.81 -0.70 0.05
C GLY A 45 9.43 0.66 -0.52
N LEU A 46 9.65 0.91 -1.81
CA LEU A 46 9.24 2.16 -2.47
C LEU A 46 7.71 2.35 -2.43
N ILE A 47 6.96 1.30 -2.75
CA ILE A 47 5.49 1.34 -2.71
C ILE A 47 4.97 1.49 -1.27
N ALA A 48 5.56 0.74 -0.33
CA ALA A 48 5.21 0.81 1.09
C ALA A 48 5.49 2.20 1.69
N LYS A 49 6.59 2.84 1.30
CA LYS A 49 6.92 4.22 1.70
C LYS A 49 5.91 5.22 1.13
N ALA A 50 5.54 5.10 -0.15
CA ALA A 50 4.52 5.95 -0.74
C ALA A 50 3.15 5.80 -0.04
N PHE A 51 2.80 4.56 0.33
CA PHE A 51 1.61 4.28 1.12
C PHE A 51 1.67 4.93 2.51
N ALA A 52 2.80 4.78 3.22
CA ALA A 52 3.00 5.39 4.53
C ALA A 52 2.87 6.91 4.51
N ILE A 53 3.49 7.58 3.52
CA ILE A 53 3.36 9.04 3.31
C ILE A 53 1.90 9.41 3.09
N ARG A 54 1.15 8.63 2.32
CA ARG A 54 -0.26 8.94 2.07
C ARG A 54 -1.11 8.85 3.35
N LEU A 55 -0.83 7.90 4.22
CA LEU A 55 -1.53 7.79 5.51
C LEU A 55 -1.17 8.96 6.45
N VAL A 56 0.09 9.40 6.46
CA VAL A 56 0.51 10.62 7.19
C VAL A 56 -0.25 11.85 6.69
N GLN A 57 -0.40 12.02 5.37
CA GLN A 57 -1.18 13.10 4.77
C GLN A 57 -2.67 13.07 5.14
N MET A 58 -3.20 11.90 5.52
CA MET A 58 -4.57 11.75 6.03
C MET A 58 -4.69 12.01 7.53
N GLY A 59 -3.58 12.34 8.21
CA GLY A 59 -3.54 12.67 9.64
C GLY A 59 -3.31 11.47 10.56
N LEU A 60 -2.93 10.31 10.03
CA LEU A 60 -2.68 9.10 10.80
C LEU A 60 -1.24 9.09 11.38
N GLU A 61 -1.05 8.58 12.59
CA GLU A 61 0.27 8.41 13.23
C GLU A 61 0.98 7.18 12.63
N VAL A 62 1.76 7.39 11.57
CA VAL A 62 2.38 6.32 10.77
C VAL A 62 3.91 6.44 10.76
N TYR A 63 4.61 5.31 10.77
CA TYR A 63 6.06 5.21 10.71
C TYR A 63 6.51 4.21 9.67
N PHE A 64 7.53 4.56 8.89
CA PHE A 64 8.24 3.61 8.03
C PHE A 64 9.48 3.11 8.76
N VAL A 65 9.57 1.81 9.01
CA VAL A 65 10.63 1.23 9.84
C VAL A 65 12.01 1.47 9.19
N GLY A 66 12.91 2.09 9.94
CA GLY A 66 14.28 2.38 9.52
C GLY A 66 14.48 3.71 8.79
N GLU A 67 13.42 4.49 8.55
CA GLU A 67 13.52 5.83 7.93
C GLU A 67 12.60 6.86 8.60
N THR A 68 12.89 8.14 8.39
CA THR A 68 11.95 9.23 8.70
C THR A 68 11.01 9.45 7.51
N ILE A 69 9.71 9.55 7.76
CA ILE A 69 8.70 9.92 6.78
C ILE A 69 7.97 11.19 7.24
N THR A 70 7.53 12.01 6.28
CA THR A 70 6.85 13.29 6.50
C THR A 70 5.65 13.44 5.59
#